data_AF-A0A925PZ40-F1
#
_entry.id   AF-A0A925PZ40-F1
#
_cell.length_a   1.000
_cell.length_b   1.000
_cell.length_c   1.000
_cell.angle_alpha   90.00
_cell.angle_beta   90.00
_cell.angle_gamma   90.00
#
_symmetry.space_group_name_H-M   'P 1'
#
loop_
_entity.id
_entity.type
_entity.pdbx_description
1 polymer ?
#
loop_
_entity_poly.entity_id
_entity_poly.type
_entity_poly.pdbx_seq_one_letter_code
_entity_poly.pdbx_strand_id
1 'polypeptide(L)'
;MSASDEAVNRAPAQLTPATVSTATLALLCACFVLSGIAALVYQTAWTRQFAIVFGTSELAVATVLAAYMGGLALGAILAEKFLPRVTRPVLTYALLELGIAASAIFAVPFLLWIANKGLIAIFGGQPLPPSSDAAGTTIFYLVSAFVALALPTTLMGATLPMLARYAVAEESQIGRRIGTLYAMNTAGAVGGALLTAFVFLPELGLEKTIWVGALLNAVVFLLAAALARRVPSTATAQGYSLDPVAARPPVTSRGYSFREVPGPAWVLPLMALAGAIAFFQEVLWSRMLSHVVGSSVYAFGVMVASFLVGIAAGGGIGAAIARTRERAAFALGIA
;
A
#
# COMPACT_ATOMS: atom_id res chain seq x y z
N MET A 1 54.80 39.59 -13.36
CA MET A 1 54.01 38.78 -14.31
C MET A 1 54.01 37.36 -13.77
N SER A 2 53.08 37.05 -12.85
CA SER A 2 53.05 35.80 -12.09
C SER A 2 51.84 34.98 -12.50
N ALA A 3 52.08 33.69 -12.76
CA ALA A 3 51.14 32.70 -13.23
C ALA A 3 50.15 32.28 -12.11
N SER A 4 49.08 33.05 -11.89
CA SER A 4 48.08 32.73 -10.86
C SER A 4 46.62 33.00 -11.22
N ASP A 5 46.26 33.25 -12.47
CA ASP A 5 44.87 33.58 -12.87
C ASP A 5 44.21 32.59 -13.84
N GLU A 6 44.79 31.41 -14.06
CA GLU A 6 44.22 30.38 -14.95
C GLU A 6 43.59 29.19 -14.20
N ALA A 7 43.13 29.40 -12.97
CA ALA A 7 42.19 28.49 -12.32
C ALA A 7 40.79 28.68 -12.93
N VAL A 8 40.70 28.24 -14.19
CA VAL A 8 39.49 28.11 -15.00
C VAL A 8 38.35 27.57 -14.13
N ASN A 9 37.35 28.44 -14.00
CA ASN A 9 35.96 28.22 -13.67
C ASN A 9 35.42 26.91 -14.25
N ARG A 10 35.76 25.76 -13.65
CA ARG A 10 35.07 24.49 -13.90
C ARG A 10 33.81 24.51 -13.06
N ALA A 11 32.73 25.00 -13.67
CA ALA A 11 31.39 24.72 -13.20
C ALA A 11 31.30 23.21 -12.85
N PRO A 12 30.78 22.83 -11.67
CA PRO A 12 30.61 21.41 -11.35
C PRO A 12 29.80 20.81 -12.50
N ALA A 13 30.36 19.77 -13.14
CA ALA A 13 29.70 19.04 -14.20
C ALA A 13 28.28 18.73 -13.71
N GLN A 14 27.27 19.33 -14.34
CA GLN A 14 25.88 19.02 -14.09
C GLN A 14 25.72 17.55 -14.45
N LEU A 15 25.81 16.68 -13.45
CA LEU A 15 25.50 15.27 -13.57
C LEU A 15 24.05 15.21 -14.05
N THR A 16 23.86 14.95 -15.34
CA THR A 16 22.53 14.67 -15.91
C THR A 16 21.86 13.64 -15.01
N PRO A 17 20.66 13.89 -14.47
CA PRO A 17 19.99 12.94 -13.61
C PRO A 17 19.88 11.62 -14.37
N ALA A 18 20.43 10.55 -13.78
CA ALA A 18 20.43 9.24 -14.41
C ALA A 18 18.97 8.81 -14.68
N THR A 19 18.58 8.83 -15.96
CA THR A 19 17.21 8.47 -16.34
C THR A 19 17.03 6.97 -16.18
N VAL A 20 16.01 6.57 -15.42
CA VAL A 20 15.64 5.15 -15.30
C VAL A 20 15.25 4.63 -16.68
N SER A 21 15.95 3.59 -17.16
CA SER A 21 15.71 2.99 -18.47
C SER A 21 14.28 2.43 -18.60
N THR A 22 13.76 2.38 -19.83
CA THR A 22 12.42 1.79 -20.10
C THR A 22 12.32 0.34 -19.65
N ALA A 23 13.38 -0.45 -19.84
CA ALA A 23 13.44 -1.84 -19.40
C ALA A 23 13.41 -1.96 -17.87
N THR A 24 14.12 -1.08 -17.17
CA THR A 24 14.07 -1.00 -15.71
C THR A 24 12.67 -0.64 -15.23
N LEU A 25 12.03 0.36 -15.83
CA LEU A 25 10.68 0.77 -15.47
C LEU A 25 9.65 -0.35 -15.72
N ALA A 26 9.77 -1.07 -16.83
CA ALA A 26 8.91 -2.23 -17.13
C ALA A 26 9.08 -3.35 -16.09
N LEU A 27 10.32 -3.64 -15.67
CA LEU A 27 10.60 -4.61 -14.62
C LEU A 27 10.02 -4.17 -13.27
N LEU A 28 10.15 -2.89 -12.91
CA LEU A 28 9.52 -2.34 -11.70
C LEU A 28 7.99 -2.47 -11.76
N CYS A 29 7.37 -2.18 -12.90
CA CYS A 29 5.93 -2.37 -13.09
C CYS A 29 5.55 -3.84 -12.92
N ALA A 30 6.30 -4.78 -13.49
CA ALA A 30 6.05 -6.21 -13.32
C ALA A 30 6.16 -6.65 -11.85
N CYS A 31 7.19 -6.20 -11.13
CA CYS A 31 7.30 -6.41 -9.68
C CYS A 31 6.07 -5.87 -8.93
N PHE A 32 5.60 -4.69 -9.31
CA PHE A 32 4.47 -4.04 -8.64
C PHE A 32 3.11 -4.68 -8.96
N VAL A 33 2.94 -5.24 -10.17
CA VAL A 33 1.80 -6.12 -10.51
C VAL A 33 1.81 -7.36 -9.63
N LEU A 34 2.94 -8.07 -9.56
CA LEU A 34 3.05 -9.30 -8.75
C LEU A 34 2.84 -9.02 -7.25
N SER A 35 3.39 -7.91 -6.74
CA SER A 35 3.18 -7.44 -5.37
C SER A 35 1.71 -7.09 -5.13
N GLY A 36 1.02 -6.48 -6.10
CA GLY A 36 -0.42 -6.22 -6.06
C GLY A 36 -1.26 -7.49 -6.01
N ILE A 37 -0.90 -8.50 -6.81
CA ILE A 37 -1.53 -9.83 -6.75
C ILE A 37 -1.35 -10.42 -5.35
N ALA A 38 -0.11 -10.47 -4.85
CA ALA A 38 0.19 -11.02 -3.53
C ALA A 38 -0.56 -10.28 -2.40
N ALA A 39 -0.66 -8.96 -2.50
CA ALA A 39 -1.37 -8.14 -1.53
C ALA A 39 -2.83 -8.54 -1.39
N LEU A 40 -3.52 -8.76 -2.50
CA LEU A 40 -4.93 -9.12 -2.50
C LEU A 40 -5.17 -10.61 -2.25
N VAL A 41 -4.18 -11.46 -2.54
CA VAL A 41 -4.13 -12.84 -2.05
C VAL A 41 -4.14 -12.84 -0.53
N TYR A 42 -3.25 -12.09 0.11
CA TYR A 42 -3.19 -12.04 1.57
C TYR A 42 -4.43 -11.40 2.18
N GLN A 43 -4.90 -10.27 1.66
CA GLN A 43 -6.09 -9.61 2.20
C GLN A 43 -7.29 -10.57 2.18
N THR A 44 -7.54 -11.24 1.06
CA THR A 44 -8.65 -12.19 0.91
C THR A 44 -8.46 -13.43 1.81
N ALA A 45 -7.24 -13.99 1.85
CA ALA A 45 -6.94 -15.15 2.68
C ALA A 45 -7.05 -14.83 4.18
N TRP A 46 -6.49 -13.71 4.64
CA TRP A 46 -6.59 -13.29 6.03
C TRP A 46 -8.03 -12.95 6.42
N THR A 47 -8.79 -12.25 5.58
CA THR A 47 -10.23 -12.04 5.84
C THR A 47 -10.96 -13.37 6.04
N ARG A 48 -10.67 -14.39 5.22
CA ARG A 48 -11.24 -15.73 5.40
C ARG A 48 -10.75 -16.41 6.69
N GLN A 49 -9.45 -16.32 6.98
CA GLN A 49 -8.84 -16.90 8.18
C GLN A 49 -9.44 -16.31 9.46
N PHE A 50 -9.57 -15.00 9.50
CA PHE A 50 -10.19 -14.29 10.61
C PHE A 50 -11.69 -14.59 10.67
N ALA A 51 -12.43 -14.67 9.56
CA ALA A 51 -13.84 -15.03 9.58
C ALA A 51 -14.10 -16.40 10.23
N ILE A 52 -13.18 -17.36 10.07
CA ILE A 52 -13.23 -18.67 10.75
C ILE A 52 -13.05 -18.53 12.26
N VAL A 53 -12.22 -17.57 12.72
CA VAL A 53 -11.95 -17.32 14.14
C VAL A 53 -13.05 -16.49 14.81
N PHE A 54 -13.50 -15.40 14.16
CA PHE A 54 -14.54 -14.49 14.65
C PHE A 54 -15.94 -15.12 14.63
N GLY A 55 -16.16 -16.16 13.81
CA GLY A 55 -17.48 -16.76 13.58
C GLY A 55 -18.43 -15.90 12.74
N THR A 56 -18.17 -14.60 12.60
CA THR A 56 -18.91 -13.67 11.75
C THR A 56 -18.02 -13.11 10.64
N SER A 57 -18.50 -13.18 9.40
CA SER A 57 -17.73 -12.69 8.25
C SER A 57 -17.62 -11.17 8.20
N GLU A 58 -18.61 -10.45 8.71
CA GLU A 58 -18.68 -8.98 8.61
C GLU A 58 -17.69 -8.29 9.54
N LEU A 59 -17.62 -8.72 10.80
CA LEU A 59 -16.64 -8.20 11.76
C LEU A 59 -15.22 -8.54 11.32
N ALA A 60 -15.01 -9.72 10.73
CA ALA A 60 -13.72 -10.11 10.17
C ALA A 60 -13.30 -9.21 9.00
N VAL A 61 -14.20 -8.94 8.03
CA VAL A 61 -13.91 -8.04 6.90
C VAL A 61 -13.55 -6.64 7.41
N ALA A 62 -14.39 -6.05 8.27
CA ALA A 62 -14.16 -4.70 8.79
C ALA A 62 -12.86 -4.60 9.60
N THR A 63 -12.59 -5.59 10.44
CA THR A 63 -11.39 -5.62 11.30
C THR A 63 -10.12 -5.81 10.48
N VAL A 64 -10.11 -6.77 9.54
CA VAL A 64 -8.94 -7.01 8.69
C VAL A 64 -8.66 -5.80 7.82
N LEU A 65 -9.70 -5.20 7.23
CA LEU A 65 -9.55 -3.98 6.42
C LEU A 65 -8.98 -2.82 7.26
N ALA A 66 -9.50 -2.60 8.47
CA ALA A 66 -8.99 -1.56 9.37
C ALA A 66 -7.52 -1.80 9.78
N ALA A 67 -7.16 -3.03 10.17
CA ALA A 67 -5.79 -3.39 10.53
C ALA A 67 -4.84 -3.28 9.32
N TYR A 68 -5.31 -3.69 8.14
CA TYR A 68 -4.56 -3.64 6.90
C TYR A 68 -4.27 -2.19 6.49
N MET A 69 -5.30 -1.34 6.45
CA MET A 69 -5.15 0.08 6.10
C MET A 69 -4.36 0.86 7.17
N GLY A 70 -4.57 0.57 8.44
CA GLY A 70 -3.79 1.16 9.54
C GLY A 70 -2.32 0.82 9.44
N GLY A 71 -1.98 -0.44 9.13
CA GLY A 71 -0.61 -0.85 8.89
C GLY A 71 -0.01 -0.24 7.62
N LEU A 72 -0.75 -0.17 6.50
CA LEU A 72 -0.27 0.52 5.29
C LEU A 72 0.06 1.99 5.58
N ALA A 73 -0.81 2.69 6.32
CA ALA A 73 -0.59 4.08 6.72
C ALA A 73 0.65 4.23 7.62
N LEU A 74 0.80 3.36 8.63
CA LEU A 74 1.98 3.32 9.49
C LEU A 74 3.25 3.07 8.68
N GLY A 75 3.20 2.12 7.75
CA GLY A 75 4.28 1.79 6.83
C GLY A 75 4.73 2.96 5.97
N ALA A 76 3.77 3.71 5.41
CA ALA A 76 4.06 4.90 4.62
C ALA A 76 4.74 6.00 5.46
N ILE A 77 4.24 6.26 6.67
CA ILE A 77 4.81 7.26 7.60
C ILE A 77 6.23 6.85 8.03
N LEU A 78 6.43 5.59 8.39
CA LEU A 78 7.75 5.09 8.77
C LEU A 78 8.71 5.14 7.58
N ALA A 79 8.25 4.75 6.39
CA ALA A 79 9.04 4.83 5.18
C ALA A 79 9.50 6.26 4.90
N GLU A 80 8.62 7.26 5.03
CA GLU A 80 8.99 8.68 4.90
C GLU A 80 10.09 9.08 5.90
N LYS A 81 9.95 8.71 7.18
CA LYS A 81 10.94 9.01 8.22
C LYS A 81 12.29 8.34 8.00
N PHE A 82 12.30 7.11 7.47
CA PHE A 82 13.52 6.35 7.21
C PHE A 82 14.09 6.59 5.82
N LEU A 83 13.31 7.18 4.91
CA LEU A 83 13.69 7.40 3.52
C LEU A 83 15.04 8.12 3.45
N PRO A 84 15.30 9.26 4.12
CA PRO A 84 16.58 9.96 4.00
C PRO A 84 17.82 9.10 4.30
N ARG A 85 17.69 8.05 5.12
CA ARG A 85 18.78 7.14 5.50
C ARG A 85 19.01 5.98 4.53
N VAL A 86 18.06 5.71 3.63
CA VAL A 86 18.19 4.60 2.68
C VAL A 86 19.14 4.97 1.53
N THR A 87 20.15 4.13 1.29
CA THR A 87 21.15 4.32 0.23
C THR A 87 20.89 3.45 -1.01
N ARG A 88 20.13 2.36 -0.85
CA ARG A 88 19.79 1.39 -1.92
C ARG A 88 18.28 1.12 -1.95
N PRO A 89 17.45 2.05 -2.45
CA PRO A 89 15.98 1.94 -2.40
C PRO A 89 15.44 0.66 -3.04
N VAL A 90 16.00 0.21 -4.18
CA VAL A 90 15.58 -1.04 -4.84
C VAL A 90 15.88 -2.27 -4.00
N LEU A 91 17.02 -2.30 -3.30
CA LEU A 91 17.36 -3.40 -2.40
C LEU A 91 16.48 -3.38 -1.16
N THR A 92 16.22 -2.20 -0.58
CA THR A 92 15.30 -2.07 0.55
C THR A 92 13.91 -2.53 0.16
N TYR A 93 13.41 -2.16 -1.01
CA TYR A 93 12.15 -2.68 -1.56
C TYR A 93 12.16 -4.22 -1.66
N ALA A 94 13.22 -4.81 -2.21
CA ALA A 94 13.36 -6.26 -2.27
C ALA A 94 13.28 -6.89 -0.87
N LEU A 95 14.00 -6.35 0.11
CA LEU A 95 14.00 -6.85 1.49
C LEU A 95 12.64 -6.67 2.18
N LEU A 96 11.89 -5.61 1.87
CA LEU A 96 10.51 -5.45 2.34
C LEU A 96 9.63 -6.58 1.80
N GLU A 97 9.71 -6.89 0.51
CA GLU A 97 8.95 -7.98 -0.13
C GLU A 97 9.28 -9.34 0.48
N LEU A 98 10.56 -9.62 0.74
CA LEU A 98 10.96 -10.83 1.47
C LEU A 98 10.44 -10.85 2.91
N GLY A 99 10.45 -9.70 3.59
CA GLY A 99 9.89 -9.54 4.93
C GLY A 99 8.38 -9.75 4.97
N ILE A 100 7.65 -9.33 3.95
CA ILE A 100 6.21 -9.59 3.79
C ILE A 100 5.97 -11.09 3.66
N ALA A 101 6.70 -11.78 2.78
CA ALA A 101 6.61 -13.24 2.63
C ALA A 101 6.90 -13.97 3.95
N ALA A 102 8.00 -13.62 4.62
CA ALA A 102 8.40 -14.24 5.87
C ALA A 102 7.39 -13.97 7.00
N SER A 103 6.90 -12.73 7.12
CA SER A 103 5.90 -12.40 8.14
C SER A 103 4.55 -13.07 7.89
N ALA A 104 4.12 -13.20 6.63
CA ALA A 104 2.90 -13.91 6.27
C ALA A 104 2.96 -15.42 6.62
N ILE A 105 4.11 -16.06 6.44
CA ILE A 105 4.29 -17.50 6.71
C ILE A 105 4.58 -17.80 8.18
N PHE A 106 5.41 -16.98 8.83
CA PHE A 106 5.87 -17.28 10.19
C PHE A 106 5.16 -16.44 11.23
N ALA A 107 5.14 -15.11 11.08
CA ALA A 107 4.64 -14.22 12.13
C ALA A 107 3.12 -14.30 12.29
N VAL A 108 2.36 -14.25 11.19
CA VAL A 108 0.88 -14.26 11.24
C VAL A 108 0.36 -15.56 11.87
N PRO A 109 0.74 -16.77 11.40
CA PRO A 109 0.24 -18.01 12.01
C PRO A 109 0.69 -18.18 13.46
N PHE A 110 1.91 -17.77 13.80
CA PHE A 110 2.40 -17.82 15.17
C PHE A 110 1.61 -16.91 16.11
N LEU A 111 1.35 -15.67 15.71
CA LEU A 111 0.56 -14.72 16.49
C LEU A 111 -0.90 -15.17 16.62
N LEU A 112 -1.47 -15.77 15.57
CA LEU A 112 -2.81 -16.37 15.65
C LEU A 112 -2.85 -17.59 16.57
N TRP A 113 -1.81 -18.41 16.59
CA TRP A 113 -1.69 -19.53 17.53
C TRP A 113 -1.63 -19.03 18.97
N ILE A 114 -0.84 -17.98 19.25
CA ILE A 114 -0.81 -17.32 20.57
C ILE A 114 -2.19 -16.75 20.92
N ALA A 115 -2.83 -16.04 19.98
CA ALA A 115 -4.15 -15.46 20.20
C ALA A 115 -5.19 -16.54 20.52
N ASN A 116 -5.15 -17.69 19.85
CA ASN A 116 -6.05 -18.81 20.14
C ASN A 116 -5.81 -19.38 21.55
N LYS A 117 -4.54 -19.54 21.97
CA LYS A 117 -4.22 -19.94 23.35
C LYS A 117 -4.70 -18.91 24.38
N GLY A 118 -4.52 -17.62 24.11
CA GLY A 118 -5.01 -16.53 24.95
C GLY A 118 -6.53 -16.51 25.07
N LEU A 119 -7.23 -16.74 23.96
CA LEU A 119 -8.69 -16.86 23.94
C LEU A 119 -9.17 -17.97 24.86
N ILE A 120 -8.57 -19.17 24.75
CA ILE A 120 -8.92 -20.32 25.60
C ILE A 120 -8.58 -20.05 27.06
N ALA A 121 -7.46 -19.38 27.36
CA ALA A 121 -7.06 -19.08 28.73
C ALA A 121 -7.98 -18.05 29.41
N ILE A 122 -8.46 -17.04 28.66
CA ILE A 122 -9.24 -15.93 29.21
C ILE A 122 -10.75 -16.25 29.21
N PHE A 123 -11.24 -16.90 28.14
CA PHE A 123 -12.67 -17.11 27.90
C PHE A 123 -13.07 -18.59 27.85
N GLY A 124 -12.13 -19.53 28.05
CA GLY A 124 -12.41 -20.96 28.11
C GLY A 124 -13.10 -21.38 29.41
N GLY A 125 -13.48 -22.66 29.49
CA GLY A 125 -14.13 -23.25 30.67
C GLY A 125 -15.62 -22.90 30.84
N GLN A 126 -16.21 -22.22 29.86
CA GLN A 126 -17.64 -21.90 29.84
C GLN A 126 -18.48 -23.09 29.33
N PRO A 127 -19.70 -23.30 29.85
CA PRO A 127 -20.58 -24.41 29.43
C PRO A 127 -21.10 -24.26 27.99
N LEU A 128 -21.06 -23.04 27.43
CA LEU A 128 -21.30 -22.76 26.02
C LEU A 128 -20.06 -22.08 25.42
N PRO A 129 -19.82 -22.21 24.11
CA PRO A 129 -18.78 -21.43 23.42
C PRO A 129 -18.96 -19.93 23.71
N PRO A 130 -17.88 -19.16 23.89
CA PRO A 130 -17.99 -17.71 24.09
C PRO A 130 -18.77 -17.12 22.93
N SER A 131 -19.94 -16.52 23.21
CA SER A 131 -20.69 -15.80 22.20
C SER A 131 -19.84 -14.65 21.66
N SER A 132 -19.75 -14.52 20.34
CA SER A 132 -19.12 -13.38 19.67
C SER A 132 -19.75 -12.04 20.02
N ASP A 133 -20.94 -12.03 20.65
CA ASP A 133 -21.66 -10.83 21.08
C ASP A 133 -21.18 -10.27 22.44
N ALA A 134 -20.32 -10.99 23.17
CA ALA A 134 -19.71 -10.46 24.38
C ALA A 134 -18.63 -9.42 23.99
N ALA A 135 -18.79 -8.17 24.41
CA ALA A 135 -17.91 -7.06 24.07
C ALA A 135 -16.41 -7.38 24.30
N GLY A 136 -16.09 -8.18 25.32
CA GLY A 136 -14.72 -8.63 25.60
C GLY A 136 -14.11 -9.50 24.50
N THR A 137 -14.87 -10.44 23.92
CA THR A 137 -14.39 -11.33 22.85
C THR A 137 -14.14 -10.57 21.55
N THR A 138 -15.02 -9.63 21.21
CA THR A 138 -14.87 -8.77 20.02
C THR A 138 -13.63 -7.89 20.11
N ILE A 139 -13.40 -7.27 21.27
CA ILE A 139 -12.19 -6.45 21.51
C ILE A 139 -10.93 -7.32 21.43
N PHE A 140 -10.95 -8.52 22.03
CA PHE A 140 -9.82 -9.45 21.99
C PHE A 140 -9.44 -9.80 20.54
N TYR A 141 -10.42 -10.13 19.71
CA TYR A 141 -10.15 -10.47 18.33
C TYR A 141 -9.72 -9.26 17.49
N LEU A 142 -10.29 -8.08 17.74
CA LEU A 142 -9.86 -6.82 17.12
C LEU A 142 -8.37 -6.58 17.39
N VAL A 143 -7.96 -6.61 18.66
CA VAL A 143 -6.55 -6.43 19.04
C VAL A 143 -5.67 -7.52 18.42
N SER A 144 -6.12 -8.77 18.45
CA SER A 144 -5.38 -9.89 17.86
C SER A 144 -5.14 -9.70 16.36
N ALA A 145 -6.13 -9.22 15.62
CA ALA A 145 -6.00 -8.94 14.20
C ALA A 145 -5.03 -7.78 13.91
N PHE A 146 -5.13 -6.68 14.67
CA PHE A 146 -4.18 -5.57 14.56
C PHE A 146 -2.75 -6.03 14.85
N VAL A 147 -2.53 -6.79 15.92
CA VAL A 147 -1.20 -7.29 16.28
C VAL A 147 -0.66 -8.28 15.24
N ALA A 148 -1.48 -9.23 14.79
CA ALA A 148 -1.07 -10.24 13.83
C ALA A 148 -0.72 -9.63 12.47
N LEU A 149 -1.50 -8.65 12.01
CA LEU A 149 -1.32 -8.05 10.69
C LEU A 149 -0.38 -6.85 10.67
N ALA A 150 -0.06 -6.23 11.81
CA ALA A 150 0.74 -5.01 11.87
C ALA A 150 2.07 -5.13 11.12
N LEU A 151 2.83 -6.21 11.31
CA LEU A 151 4.14 -6.37 10.67
C LEU A 151 4.02 -6.46 9.14
N PRO A 152 3.31 -7.44 8.53
CA PRO A 152 3.25 -7.54 7.08
C PRO A 152 2.68 -6.29 6.43
N THR A 153 1.61 -5.70 6.99
CA THR A 153 0.93 -4.57 6.35
C THR A 153 1.72 -3.27 6.50
N THR A 154 2.50 -3.09 7.57
CA THR A 154 3.48 -1.99 7.69
C THR A 154 4.58 -2.12 6.64
N LEU A 155 5.09 -3.34 6.40
CA LEU A 155 6.09 -3.56 5.35
C LEU A 155 5.50 -3.28 3.96
N MET A 156 4.25 -3.68 3.71
CA MET A 156 3.52 -3.39 2.47
C MET A 156 3.36 -1.89 2.26
N GLY A 157 3.01 -1.13 3.30
CA GLY A 157 2.85 0.33 3.23
C GLY A 157 4.14 1.07 2.84
N ALA A 158 5.30 0.50 3.21
CA ALA A 158 6.60 1.07 2.90
C ALA A 158 7.08 0.84 1.46
N THR A 159 6.44 -0.06 0.70
CA THR A 159 6.90 -0.46 -0.64
C THR A 159 6.84 0.67 -1.67
N LEU A 160 5.70 1.38 -1.75
CA LEU A 160 5.48 2.44 -2.73
C LEU A 160 6.41 3.64 -2.52
N PRO A 161 6.59 4.21 -1.31
CA PRO A 161 7.56 5.27 -1.08
C PRO A 161 8.99 4.88 -1.48
N MET A 162 9.37 3.63 -1.21
CA MET A 162 10.72 3.13 -1.51
C MET A 162 10.98 3.02 -3.02
N LEU A 163 9.99 2.52 -3.77
CA LEU A 163 10.08 2.45 -5.23
C LEU A 163 9.95 3.83 -5.90
N ALA A 164 9.07 4.69 -5.38
CA ALA A 164 8.89 6.05 -5.89
C ALA A 164 10.22 6.82 -5.84
N ARG A 165 10.99 6.67 -4.75
CA ARG A 165 12.31 7.29 -4.62
C ARG A 165 13.30 6.89 -5.72
N TYR A 166 13.24 5.64 -6.17
CA TYR A 166 14.12 5.18 -7.25
C TYR A 166 13.55 5.53 -8.63
N ALA A 167 12.24 5.39 -8.81
CA ALA A 167 11.60 5.56 -10.09
C ALA A 167 11.56 7.03 -10.54
N VAL A 168 11.47 7.98 -9.59
CA VAL A 168 11.32 9.41 -9.85
C VAL A 168 12.64 10.15 -9.65
N ALA A 169 13.16 10.73 -10.73
CA ALA A 169 14.36 11.58 -10.68
C ALA A 169 14.02 13.09 -10.63
N GLU A 170 12.86 13.48 -11.18
CA GLU A 170 12.45 14.88 -11.35
C GLU A 170 10.98 15.06 -10.94
N GLU A 171 10.63 16.27 -10.45
CA GLU A 171 9.26 16.62 -10.05
C GLU A 171 8.24 16.39 -11.18
N SER A 172 8.63 16.71 -12.42
CA SER A 172 7.84 16.53 -13.64
C SER A 172 7.41 15.07 -13.86
N GLN A 173 8.14 14.11 -13.27
CA GLN A 173 7.93 12.69 -13.45
C GLN A 173 7.07 12.07 -12.33
N ILE A 174 6.86 12.77 -11.20
CA ILE A 174 6.11 12.28 -10.04
C ILE A 174 4.75 11.72 -10.47
N GLY A 175 3.91 12.56 -11.07
CA GLY A 175 2.55 12.18 -11.43
C GLY A 175 2.50 10.98 -12.40
N ARG A 176 3.29 11.03 -13.48
CA ARG A 176 3.30 9.97 -14.50
C ARG A 176 3.85 8.64 -13.96
N ARG A 177 5.00 8.66 -13.27
CA ARG A 177 5.67 7.42 -12.83
C ARG A 177 5.00 6.80 -11.62
N ILE A 178 4.65 7.59 -10.60
CA ILE A 178 3.92 7.08 -9.44
C ILE A 178 2.53 6.61 -9.87
N GLY A 179 1.84 7.38 -10.73
CA GLY A 179 0.55 6.97 -11.29
C GLY A 179 0.62 5.67 -12.08
N THR A 180 1.67 5.47 -12.91
CA THR A 180 1.88 4.22 -13.66
C THR A 180 2.13 3.03 -12.72
N LEU A 181 3.00 3.21 -11.72
CA LEU A 181 3.25 2.17 -10.72
C LEU A 181 1.95 1.84 -9.99
N TYR A 182 1.26 2.83 -9.45
CA TYR A 182 -0.01 2.62 -8.75
C TYR A 182 -1.06 1.91 -9.63
N ALA A 183 -1.21 2.31 -10.89
CA ALA A 183 -2.13 1.64 -11.83
C ALA A 183 -1.77 0.17 -12.07
N MET A 184 -0.49 -0.15 -12.22
CA MET A 184 0.00 -1.52 -12.39
C MET A 184 -0.21 -2.37 -11.14
N ASN A 185 0.00 -1.78 -9.95
CA ASN A 185 -0.31 -2.44 -8.69
C ASN A 185 -1.81 -2.72 -8.55
N THR A 186 -2.66 -1.74 -8.86
CA THR A 186 -4.11 -1.89 -8.84
C THR A 186 -4.59 -2.95 -9.85
N ALA A 187 -4.01 -3.02 -11.04
CA ALA A 187 -4.32 -4.07 -12.01
C ALA A 187 -3.96 -5.47 -11.47
N GLY A 188 -2.78 -5.60 -10.86
CA GLY A 188 -2.38 -6.82 -10.17
C GLY A 188 -3.32 -7.17 -9.01
N ALA A 189 -3.72 -6.17 -8.21
CA ALA A 189 -4.65 -6.32 -7.11
C ALA A 189 -6.03 -6.84 -7.56
N VAL A 190 -6.60 -6.28 -8.64
CA VAL A 190 -7.86 -6.76 -9.23
C VAL A 190 -7.72 -8.23 -9.64
N GLY A 191 -6.63 -8.58 -10.34
CA GLY A 191 -6.33 -9.96 -10.71
C GLY A 191 -6.17 -10.88 -9.50
N GLY A 192 -5.44 -10.44 -8.48
CA GLY A 192 -5.23 -11.18 -7.24
C GLY A 192 -6.50 -11.43 -6.45
N ALA A 193 -7.39 -10.44 -6.35
CA ALA A 193 -8.68 -10.59 -5.67
C ALA A 193 -9.56 -11.65 -6.36
N LEU A 194 -9.66 -11.59 -7.70
CA LEU A 194 -10.44 -12.56 -8.47
C LEU A 194 -9.81 -13.95 -8.46
N LEU A 195 -8.51 -14.07 -8.74
CA LEU A 195 -7.81 -15.35 -8.71
C LEU A 195 -7.88 -16.00 -7.33
N THR A 196 -7.76 -15.22 -6.25
CA THR A 196 -7.84 -15.77 -4.90
C THR A 196 -9.23 -16.26 -4.57
N ALA A 197 -10.25 -15.45 -4.88
CA ALA A 197 -11.63 -15.79 -4.57
C ALA A 197 -12.11 -17.00 -5.37
N PHE A 198 -11.81 -17.07 -6.67
CA PHE A 198 -12.39 -18.06 -7.59
C PHE A 198 -11.49 -19.25 -7.90
N VAL A 199 -10.18 -19.16 -7.66
CA VAL A 199 -9.23 -20.22 -8.02
C VAL A 199 -8.43 -20.68 -6.81
N PHE A 200 -7.67 -19.80 -6.14
CA PHE A 200 -6.73 -20.25 -5.11
C PHE A 200 -7.44 -20.78 -3.87
N LEU A 201 -8.43 -20.07 -3.33
CA LEU A 201 -9.14 -20.54 -2.14
C LEU A 201 -9.95 -21.82 -2.40
N PRO A 202 -10.74 -21.94 -3.49
CA PRO A 202 -11.48 -23.17 -3.78
C PRO A 202 -10.58 -24.38 -4.07
N GLU A 203 -9.54 -24.22 -4.88
CA GLU A 203 -8.72 -25.35 -5.36
C GLU A 203 -7.57 -25.71 -4.42
N LEU A 204 -6.93 -24.70 -3.82
CA LEU A 204 -5.71 -24.90 -3.02
C LEU A 204 -6.00 -24.89 -1.51
N GLY A 205 -7.11 -24.27 -1.11
CA GLY A 205 -7.43 -24.01 0.30
C GLY A 205 -6.62 -22.85 0.89
N LEU A 206 -6.91 -22.53 2.16
CA LEU A 206 -6.41 -21.32 2.82
C LEU A 206 -4.88 -21.30 2.97
N GLU A 207 -4.28 -22.37 3.47
CA GLU A 207 -2.85 -22.42 3.76
C GLU A 207 -2.00 -22.29 2.48
N LYS A 208 -2.29 -23.09 1.46
CA LYS A 208 -1.57 -23.03 0.18
C LYS A 208 -1.77 -21.69 -0.53
N THR A 209 -2.92 -21.04 -0.37
CA THR A 209 -3.16 -19.69 -0.91
C THR A 209 -2.19 -18.67 -0.29
N ILE A 210 -1.93 -18.72 1.02
CA ILE A 210 -0.94 -17.85 1.67
C ILE A 210 0.47 -18.15 1.13
N TRP A 211 0.81 -19.43 0.90
CA TRP A 211 2.07 -19.82 0.26
C TRP A 211 2.21 -19.29 -1.17
N VAL A 212 1.13 -19.22 -1.96
CA VAL A 212 1.14 -18.59 -3.30
C VAL A 212 1.50 -17.11 -3.17
N GLY A 213 0.90 -16.38 -2.22
CA GLY A 213 1.28 -15.00 -1.93
C GLY A 213 2.77 -14.87 -1.58
N ALA A 214 3.26 -15.73 -0.69
CA ALA A 214 4.66 -15.72 -0.26
C ALA A 214 5.63 -16.02 -1.40
N LEU A 215 5.27 -16.96 -2.29
CA LEU A 215 6.03 -17.27 -3.49
C LEU A 215 6.08 -16.07 -4.44
N LEU A 216 4.96 -15.37 -4.65
CA LEU A 216 4.93 -14.16 -5.48
C LEU A 216 5.86 -13.08 -4.92
N ASN A 217 5.81 -12.80 -3.61
CA ASN A 217 6.73 -11.83 -3.00
C ASN A 217 8.20 -12.30 -3.07
N ALA A 218 8.47 -13.60 -2.94
CA ALA A 218 9.82 -14.14 -3.11
C ALA A 218 10.34 -13.95 -4.54
N VAL A 219 9.49 -14.15 -5.55
CA VAL A 219 9.81 -13.85 -6.96
C VAL A 219 10.10 -12.36 -7.12
N VAL A 220 9.27 -11.48 -6.54
CA VAL A 220 9.51 -10.02 -6.55
C VAL A 220 10.84 -9.67 -5.89
N PHE A 221 11.15 -10.27 -4.73
CA PHE A 221 12.44 -10.11 -4.06
C PHE A 221 13.60 -10.49 -4.98
N LEU A 222 13.54 -11.64 -5.66
CA LEU A 222 14.60 -12.09 -6.57
C LEU A 222 14.78 -11.13 -7.76
N LEU A 223 13.68 -10.69 -8.38
CA LEU A 223 13.70 -9.74 -9.49
C LEU A 223 14.27 -8.38 -9.06
N ALA A 224 13.81 -7.84 -7.93
CA ALA A 224 14.26 -6.56 -7.39
C ALA A 224 15.71 -6.63 -6.90
N ALA A 225 16.13 -7.73 -6.26
CA ALA A 225 17.52 -7.94 -5.83
C ALA A 225 18.47 -8.09 -7.03
N ALA A 226 18.04 -8.79 -8.09
CA ALA A 226 18.81 -8.88 -9.34
C ALA A 226 18.96 -7.51 -10.01
N LEU A 227 17.91 -6.68 -10.00
CA LEU A 227 17.98 -5.30 -10.48
C LEU A 227 18.90 -4.45 -9.59
N ALA A 228 18.80 -4.58 -8.26
CA ALA A 228 19.62 -3.82 -7.31
C ALA A 228 21.13 -4.10 -7.46
N ARG A 229 21.53 -5.28 -7.98
CA ARG A 229 22.93 -5.59 -8.31
C ARG A 229 23.44 -4.83 -9.54
N ARG A 230 22.54 -4.45 -10.46
CA ARG A 230 22.88 -3.73 -11.70
C ARG A 230 22.86 -2.21 -11.53
N VAL A 231 22.21 -1.73 -10.47
CA VAL A 231 22.09 -0.30 -10.17
C VAL A 231 23.17 0.07 -9.15
N PRO A 232 24.08 1.01 -9.45
CA PRO A 232 25.08 1.47 -8.49
C PRO A 232 24.43 1.95 -7.20
N SER A 233 25.07 1.66 -6.06
CA SER A 233 24.67 2.22 -4.78
C SER A 233 24.78 3.74 -4.86
N THR A 234 23.65 4.43 -5.04
CA THR A 234 23.60 5.90 -5.02
C THR A 234 23.85 6.36 -3.59
N ALA A 235 25.11 6.42 -3.17
CA ALA A 235 25.54 7.06 -1.94
C ALA A 235 25.49 8.60 -2.05
N THR A 236 25.24 9.16 -3.25
CA THR A 236 25.33 10.62 -3.48
C THR A 236 24.52 11.16 -4.67
N ALA A 237 23.42 10.51 -5.09
CA ALA A 237 22.58 11.07 -6.16
C ALA A 237 21.19 11.39 -5.61
N GLN A 238 20.95 12.69 -5.41
CA GLN A 238 19.70 13.41 -5.65
C GLN A 238 18.48 12.50 -5.97
N GLY A 239 17.99 11.75 -4.99
CA GLY A 239 16.57 11.41 -5.00
C GLY A 239 15.88 12.73 -4.78
N TYR A 240 15.00 13.14 -5.70
CA TYR A 240 14.17 14.33 -5.49
C TYR A 240 13.64 14.26 -4.06
N SER A 241 14.02 15.21 -3.22
CA SER A 241 13.50 15.25 -1.86
C SER A 241 12.00 15.45 -2.02
N LEU A 242 11.21 14.42 -1.69
CA LEU A 242 9.76 14.58 -1.58
C LEU A 242 9.37 15.57 -0.48
N ASP A 243 10.36 16.11 0.23
CA ASP A 243 10.29 17.22 1.16
C ASP A 243 10.05 18.55 0.39
N PRO A 244 8.81 19.05 0.28
CA PRO A 244 8.50 20.29 -0.43
C PRO A 244 8.97 21.52 0.37
N VAL A 245 9.53 21.30 1.57
CA VAL A 245 9.82 22.33 2.57
C VAL A 245 11.30 22.69 2.59
N ALA A 246 12.21 21.77 2.30
CA ALA A 246 13.65 22.01 2.44
C ALA A 246 14.27 22.85 1.30
N ALA A 247 13.63 22.91 0.13
CA ALA A 247 14.16 23.57 -1.07
C ALA A 247 13.40 24.84 -1.49
N ARG A 248 12.54 25.39 -0.64
CA ARG A 248 11.94 26.71 -0.90
C ARG A 248 12.85 27.80 -0.31
N PRO A 249 13.30 28.81 -1.09
CA PRO A 249 13.74 30.06 -0.47
C PRO A 249 12.63 30.54 0.47
N PRO A 250 12.93 31.22 1.59
CA PRO A 250 11.93 31.63 2.56
C PRO A 250 10.84 32.42 1.84
N VAL A 251 9.71 31.74 1.59
CA VAL A 251 8.53 32.38 1.02
C VAL A 251 8.05 33.28 2.13
N THR A 252 8.27 34.58 1.96
CA THR A 252 7.64 35.61 2.78
C THR A 252 6.19 35.22 2.95
N SER A 253 5.76 35.07 4.21
CA SER A 253 4.44 34.59 4.58
C SER A 253 3.35 35.46 3.94
N ARG A 254 2.93 35.11 2.72
CA ARG A 254 1.65 35.57 2.19
C ARG A 254 0.62 34.89 3.07
N GLY A 255 0.00 35.68 3.94
CA GLY A 255 -1.07 35.20 4.80
C GLY A 255 -2.11 34.49 3.95
N TYR A 256 -2.35 33.22 4.27
CA TYR A 256 -3.47 32.48 3.70
C TYR A 256 -4.75 33.15 4.23
N SER A 257 -5.37 33.99 3.40
CA SER A 257 -6.67 34.58 3.68
C SER A 257 -7.75 33.52 3.44
N PHE A 258 -8.58 33.27 4.45
CA PHE A 258 -9.72 32.33 4.36
C PHE A 258 -10.80 32.72 3.34
N ARG A 259 -10.63 33.85 2.63
CA ARG A 259 -11.58 34.38 1.64
C ARG A 259 -11.26 34.04 0.18
N GLU A 260 -10.08 33.48 -0.12
CA GLU A 260 -9.64 33.20 -1.49
C GLU A 260 -9.29 31.72 -1.67
N VAL A 261 -10.31 30.88 -1.86
CA VAL A 261 -10.23 29.41 -2.08
C VAL A 261 -9.63 28.66 -0.87
N PRO A 262 -10.21 27.56 -0.38
CA PRO A 262 -9.62 26.87 0.76
C PRO A 262 -8.20 26.41 0.38
N GLY A 263 -7.22 26.75 1.21
CA GLY A 263 -5.85 26.29 1.04
C GLY A 263 -5.76 24.75 0.97
N PRO A 264 -4.62 24.19 0.53
CA PRO A 264 -4.45 22.75 0.27
C PRO A 264 -4.70 21.84 1.50
N ALA A 265 -4.79 22.40 2.70
CA ALA A 265 -5.06 21.66 3.94
C ALA A 265 -6.44 20.98 3.98
N TRP A 266 -7.47 21.52 3.30
CA TRP A 266 -8.82 20.91 3.27
C TRP A 266 -8.92 19.66 2.41
N VAL A 267 -7.96 19.45 1.50
CA VAL A 267 -7.94 18.28 0.62
C VAL A 267 -7.70 17.00 1.43
N LEU A 268 -6.83 17.05 2.45
CA LEU A 268 -6.49 15.87 3.25
C LEU A 268 -7.69 15.33 4.08
N PRO A 269 -8.44 16.17 4.83
CA PRO A 269 -9.68 15.72 5.49
C PRO A 269 -10.72 15.18 4.50
N LEU A 270 -10.89 15.81 3.33
CA LEU A 270 -11.84 15.34 2.31
C LEU A 270 -11.43 13.98 1.74
N MET A 271 -10.14 13.77 1.45
CA MET A 271 -9.62 12.47 1.01
C MET A 271 -9.78 11.41 2.10
N ALA A 272 -9.54 11.76 3.37
CA ALA A 272 -9.74 10.86 4.49
C ALA A 272 -11.21 10.46 4.64
N LEU A 273 -12.14 11.43 4.54
CA LEU A 273 -13.57 11.17 4.59
C LEU A 273 -14.05 10.33 3.40
N ALA A 274 -13.61 10.65 2.18
CA ALA A 274 -13.92 9.87 0.98
C ALA A 274 -13.41 8.42 1.11
N GLY A 275 -12.19 8.23 1.63
CA GLY A 275 -11.62 6.91 1.93
C GLY A 275 -12.40 6.16 3.02
N ALA A 276 -12.83 6.84 4.09
CA ALA A 276 -13.65 6.23 5.13
C ALA A 276 -15.02 5.76 4.60
N ILE A 277 -15.67 6.59 3.78
CA ILE A 277 -16.93 6.23 3.12
C ILE A 277 -16.72 5.06 2.15
N ALA A 278 -15.64 5.08 1.37
CA ALA A 278 -15.24 3.99 0.49
C ALA A 278 -15.12 2.66 1.23
N PHE A 279 -14.37 2.61 2.34
CA PHE A 279 -14.22 1.39 3.13
C PHE A 279 -15.50 0.97 3.86
N PHE A 280 -16.32 1.92 4.32
CA PHE A 280 -17.63 1.60 4.87
C PHE A 280 -18.52 0.92 3.81
N GLN A 281 -18.52 1.47 2.60
CA GLN A 281 -19.26 0.94 1.46
C GLN A 281 -18.71 -0.43 1.02
N GLU A 282 -17.40 -0.63 1.11
CA GLU A 282 -16.72 -1.92 0.88
C GLU A 282 -17.28 -3.02 1.80
N VAL A 283 -17.36 -2.75 3.10
CA VAL A 283 -17.93 -3.68 4.09
C VAL A 283 -19.41 -3.93 3.81
N LEU A 284 -20.21 -2.87 3.60
CA LEU A 284 -21.65 -2.99 3.35
C LEU A 284 -21.95 -3.81 2.10
N TRP A 285 -21.31 -3.49 0.96
CA TRP A 285 -21.52 -4.22 -0.28
C TRP A 285 -21.06 -5.67 -0.19
N SER A 286 -19.96 -5.97 0.51
CA SER A 286 -19.52 -7.36 0.69
C SER A 286 -20.58 -8.21 1.40
N ARG A 287 -21.27 -7.62 2.38
CA ARG A 287 -22.40 -8.25 3.09
C ARG A 287 -23.62 -8.41 2.21
N MET A 288 -23.98 -7.39 1.43
CA MET A 288 -25.14 -7.48 0.53
C MET A 288 -24.90 -8.51 -0.59
N LEU A 289 -23.70 -8.52 -1.18
CA LEU A 289 -23.33 -9.46 -2.23
C LEU A 289 -23.25 -10.90 -1.70
N SER A 290 -22.88 -11.13 -0.44
CA SER A 290 -22.85 -12.49 0.12
C SER A 290 -24.25 -13.12 0.19
N HIS A 291 -25.32 -12.33 0.31
CA HIS A 291 -26.70 -12.82 0.25
C HIS A 291 -27.12 -13.24 -1.17
N VAL A 292 -26.54 -12.61 -2.20
CA VAL A 292 -26.87 -12.90 -3.62
C VAL A 292 -26.01 -14.04 -4.16
N VAL A 293 -24.70 -13.99 -3.91
CA VAL A 293 -23.70 -14.93 -4.43
C VAL A 293 -23.61 -16.20 -3.55
N GLY A 294 -24.15 -16.16 -2.32
CA GLY A 294 -24.18 -17.28 -1.36
C GLY A 294 -22.86 -17.56 -0.66
N SER A 295 -21.71 -17.33 -1.32
CA SER A 295 -20.37 -17.46 -0.74
C SER A 295 -19.77 -16.10 -0.38
N SER A 296 -19.38 -15.94 0.89
CA SER A 296 -18.72 -14.72 1.38
C SER A 296 -17.37 -14.45 0.72
N VAL A 297 -16.66 -15.50 0.28
CA VAL A 297 -15.36 -15.36 -0.39
C VAL A 297 -15.53 -14.82 -1.81
N TYR A 298 -16.49 -15.34 -2.56
CA TYR A 298 -16.79 -14.87 -3.92
C TYR A 298 -17.35 -13.44 -3.88
N ALA A 299 -18.26 -13.16 -2.94
CA ALA A 299 -18.81 -11.82 -2.75
C ALA A 299 -17.72 -10.79 -2.43
N PHE A 300 -16.80 -11.11 -1.50
CA PHE A 300 -15.67 -10.23 -1.19
C PHE A 300 -14.76 -10.00 -2.41
N GLY A 301 -14.37 -11.06 -3.12
CA GLY A 301 -13.51 -10.95 -4.30
C GLY A 301 -14.11 -10.09 -5.42
N VAL A 302 -15.39 -10.30 -5.76
CA VAL A 302 -16.10 -9.51 -6.78
C VAL A 302 -16.23 -8.06 -6.34
N MET A 303 -16.56 -7.83 -5.08
CA MET A 303 -16.71 -6.50 -4.52
C MET A 303 -15.39 -5.73 -4.59
N VAL A 304 -14.29 -6.28 -4.06
CA VAL A 304 -12.97 -5.62 -4.08
C VAL A 304 -12.50 -5.37 -5.51
N ALA A 305 -12.65 -6.35 -6.41
CA ALA A 305 -12.30 -6.19 -7.81
C ALA A 305 -13.09 -5.05 -8.47
N SER A 306 -14.40 -5.00 -8.25
CA SER A 306 -15.27 -3.93 -8.78
C SER A 306 -14.88 -2.56 -8.22
N PHE A 307 -14.55 -2.52 -6.93
CA PHE A 307 -14.14 -1.29 -6.24
C PHE A 307 -12.82 -0.75 -6.79
N LEU A 308 -11.82 -1.61 -6.97
CA LEU A 308 -10.52 -1.24 -7.52
C LEU A 308 -10.60 -0.83 -8.99
N VAL A 309 -11.41 -1.52 -9.80
CA VAL A 309 -11.69 -1.10 -11.19
C VAL A 309 -12.36 0.27 -11.21
N GLY A 310 -13.31 0.51 -10.31
CA GLY A 310 -13.96 1.80 -10.15
C GLY A 310 -12.98 2.92 -9.79
N ILE A 311 -12.08 2.70 -8.83
CA ILE A 311 -11.01 3.66 -8.46
C ILE A 311 -10.08 3.90 -9.65
N ALA A 312 -9.66 2.84 -10.36
CA ALA A 312 -8.77 2.97 -11.51
C ALA A 312 -9.41 3.78 -12.65
N ALA A 313 -10.67 3.47 -13.00
CA ALA A 313 -11.42 4.20 -14.02
C ALA A 313 -11.67 5.66 -13.59
N GLY A 314 -12.09 5.88 -12.35
CA GLY A 314 -12.31 7.21 -11.78
C GLY A 314 -11.03 8.05 -11.74
N GLY A 315 -9.89 7.45 -11.37
CA GLY A 315 -8.58 8.10 -11.40
C GLY A 315 -8.14 8.46 -12.81
N GLY A 316 -8.37 7.57 -13.78
CA GLY A 316 -8.06 7.83 -15.21
C GLY A 316 -8.91 8.97 -15.80
N ILE A 317 -10.22 8.95 -15.56
CA ILE A 317 -11.14 10.03 -15.98
C ILE A 317 -10.79 11.33 -15.25
N GLY A 318 -10.56 11.27 -13.94
CA GLY A 318 -10.17 12.42 -13.12
C GLY A 318 -8.89 13.07 -13.62
N ALA A 319 -7.87 12.28 -13.95
CA ALA A 319 -6.63 12.78 -14.53
C ALA A 319 -6.84 13.44 -15.92
N ALA A 320 -7.81 12.95 -16.70
CA ALA A 320 -8.15 13.55 -17.99
C ALA A 320 -8.86 14.90 -17.84
N ILE A 321 -9.70 15.07 -16.82
CA ILE A 321 -10.48 16.28 -16.53
C ILE A 321 -9.62 17.34 -15.80
N ALA A 322 -8.89 16.93 -14.75
CA ALA A 322 -8.15 17.80 -13.84
C ALA A 322 -6.75 18.18 -14.35
N ARG A 323 -6.63 18.57 -15.63
CA ARG A 323 -5.34 18.97 -16.23
C ARG A 323 -4.81 20.32 -15.72
N THR A 324 -5.69 21.18 -15.23
CA THR A 324 -5.36 22.49 -14.67
C THR A 324 -6.03 22.67 -13.31
N ARG A 325 -5.45 23.51 -12.45
CA ARG A 325 -5.98 23.79 -11.10
C ARG A 325 -7.41 24.32 -11.14
N GLU A 326 -7.73 25.18 -12.10
CA GLU A 326 -9.09 25.71 -12.29
C GLU A 326 -10.10 24.62 -12.67
N ARG A 327 -9.74 23.74 -13.61
CA ARG A 327 -10.61 22.61 -13.99
C ARG A 327 -10.77 21.61 -12.85
N ALA A 328 -9.72 21.39 -12.06
CA ALA A 328 -9.79 20.55 -10.86
C ALA A 328 -10.72 21.17 -9.81
N ALA A 329 -10.63 22.47 -9.57
CA ALA A 329 -11.50 23.18 -8.62
C ALA A 329 -12.97 23.17 -9.10
N PHE A 330 -13.21 23.40 -10.39
CA PHE A 330 -14.54 23.31 -10.99
C PHE A 330 -15.12 21.89 -10.90
N ALA A 331 -14.33 20.85 -11.23
CA ALA A 331 -14.76 19.46 -11.13
C ALA A 331 -15.06 19.02 -9.69
N LEU A 332 -14.39 19.62 -8.70
CA LEU A 332 -14.65 19.40 -7.27
C LEU A 332 -15.80 20.27 -6.73
N GLY A 333 -16.40 21.14 -7.55
CA GLY A 333 -17.47 22.06 -7.12
C GLY A 333 -16.99 23.17 -6.18
N ILE A 334 -15.70 23.53 -6.25
CA ILE A 334 -15.04 24.54 -5.39
C ILE A 334 -14.85 25.88 -6.15
N ALA A 335 -15.08 25.90 -7.47
CA ALA A 335 -14.96 27.09 -8.33
C ALA A 335 -16.32 27.70 -8.66
#